data_AF-A0A6B3AND1-F1
#
_entry.id   AF-A0A6B3AND1-F1
#
_cell.length_a   1.000
_cell.length_b   1.000
_cell.length_c   1.000
_cell.angle_alpha   90.00
_cell.angle_beta   90.00
_cell.angle_gamma   90.00
#
_symmetry.space_group_name_H-M   'P 1'
#
loop_
_entity.id
_entity.type
_entity.pdbx_description
1 polymer ?
#
loop_
_entity_poly.entity_id
_entity_poly.type
_entity_poly.pdbx_seq_one_letter_code
_entity_poly.pdbx_strand_id
1 'polypeptide(L)'
;MHADLSPVVAATAQWLTRSFPASGGALSAALCEVQARQAVTVAARLRYPTAMDAALVGVAGPGGSARLDRVTGADIGTADDPGTADERHAWRTWVDEVVASWAACLLGDPRLAARAVAALAADGPGGAPGEFRRLLEPDEADRRAAALLRHPDLLAPVGALHHAGLVDRLAPDHTLTA
;
A
#
# COMPACT_ATOMS: atom_id res chain seq x y z
N MET A 1 15.44 19.08 -3.79
CA MET A 1 14.10 18.55 -4.07
C MET A 1 14.08 17.14 -3.48
N HIS A 2 13.38 16.93 -2.36
CA HIS A 2 13.22 15.56 -1.85
C HIS A 2 12.36 14.81 -2.87
N ALA A 3 12.81 13.65 -3.32
CA ALA A 3 12.00 12.84 -4.20
C ALA A 3 10.75 12.41 -3.42
N ASP A 4 9.59 12.68 -4.02
CA ASP A 4 8.31 12.48 -3.38
C ASP A 4 7.79 11.09 -3.72
N LEU A 5 7.45 10.30 -2.68
CA LEU A 5 6.80 9.00 -2.84
C LEU A 5 5.32 9.13 -3.24
N SER A 6 4.78 10.36 -3.29
CA SER A 6 3.38 10.65 -3.63
C SER A 6 2.85 9.95 -4.89
N PRO A 7 3.59 9.88 -6.03
CA PRO A 7 3.11 9.15 -7.21
C PRO A 7 2.92 7.65 -6.94
N VAL A 8 3.87 7.02 -6.26
CA VAL A 8 3.80 5.60 -5.88
C VAL A 8 2.66 5.37 -4.90
N VAL A 9 2.53 6.25 -3.90
CA VAL A 9 1.46 6.16 -2.89
C VAL A 9 0.09 6.31 -3.53
N ALA A 10 -0.08 7.30 -4.41
CA ALA A 10 -1.34 7.55 -5.10
C ALA A 10 -1.72 6.39 -6.03
N ALA A 11 -0.80 5.95 -6.88
CA ALA A 11 -1.06 4.87 -7.83
C ALA A 11 -1.35 3.53 -7.11
N THR A 12 -0.60 3.21 -6.06
CA THR A 12 -0.77 1.94 -5.33
C THR A 12 -2.05 1.94 -4.48
N ALA A 13 -2.40 3.06 -3.84
CA ALA A 13 -3.68 3.17 -3.13
C ALA A 13 -4.88 3.13 -4.11
N GLN A 14 -4.72 3.73 -5.29
CA GLN A 14 -5.71 3.64 -6.36
C GLN A 14 -5.86 2.21 -6.89
N TRP A 15 -4.76 1.46 -7.01
CA TRP A 15 -4.80 0.05 -7.38
C TRP A 15 -5.59 -0.79 -6.36
N LEU A 16 -5.29 -0.61 -5.07
CA LEU A 16 -5.97 -1.33 -3.98
C LEU A 16 -7.49 -1.04 -3.96
N THR A 17 -7.87 0.24 -4.03
CA THR A 17 -9.29 0.63 -3.96
C THR A 17 -10.09 0.26 -5.20
N ARG A 18 -9.43 0.11 -6.37
CA ARG A 18 -10.07 -0.43 -7.58
C ARG A 18 -10.20 -1.96 -7.56
N SER A 19 -9.20 -2.65 -7.01
CA SER A 19 -9.22 -4.11 -6.89
C SER A 19 -10.18 -4.58 -5.81
N PHE A 20 -10.36 -3.79 -4.76
CA PHE A 20 -11.18 -4.10 -3.61
C PHE A 20 -12.09 -2.92 -3.25
N PRO A 21 -13.14 -2.67 -4.05
CA PRO A 21 -13.99 -1.50 -3.88
C PRO A 21 -14.75 -1.54 -2.55
N ALA A 22 -14.95 -0.35 -1.98
CA ALA A 22 -15.80 -0.16 -0.81
C ALA A 22 -17.24 -0.61 -1.08
N SER A 23 -17.88 -1.26 -0.10
CA SER A 23 -19.30 -1.56 -0.18
C SER A 23 -20.08 -0.39 0.42
N GLY A 24 -20.60 0.51 -0.43
CA GLY A 24 -21.37 1.67 0.03
C GLY A 24 -21.34 2.86 -0.93
N GLY A 25 -21.74 4.03 -0.42
CA GLY A 25 -21.75 5.29 -1.16
C GLY A 25 -20.41 6.04 -1.13
N ALA A 26 -20.41 7.28 -1.61
CA ALA A 26 -19.21 8.12 -1.75
C ALA A 26 -18.39 8.27 -0.46
N LEU A 27 -19.04 8.35 0.71
CA LEU A 27 -18.35 8.39 2.00
C LEU A 27 -17.56 7.11 2.28
N SER A 28 -18.14 5.94 2.01
CA SER A 28 -17.45 4.65 2.19
C SER A 28 -16.25 4.52 1.25
N ALA A 29 -16.38 5.01 0.01
CA ALA A 29 -15.27 5.06 -0.95
C ALA A 29 -14.14 5.97 -0.44
N ALA A 30 -14.48 7.16 0.07
CA ALA A 30 -13.49 8.09 0.62
C ALA A 30 -12.77 7.53 1.85
N LEU A 31 -13.48 6.90 2.78
CA LEU A 31 -12.87 6.26 3.96
C LEU A 31 -11.96 5.09 3.56
N CYS A 32 -12.40 4.26 2.61
CA CYS A 32 -11.58 3.17 2.06
C CYS A 32 -10.30 3.70 1.39
N GLU A 33 -10.39 4.81 0.65
CA GLU A 33 -9.22 5.44 0.04
C GLU A 33 -8.26 5.98 1.10
N VAL A 34 -8.74 6.72 2.09
CA VAL A 34 -7.90 7.26 3.17
C VAL A 34 -7.15 6.14 3.89
N GLN A 35 -7.82 5.04 4.18
CA GLN A 35 -7.19 3.91 4.85
C GLN A 35 -6.14 3.20 3.98
N ALA A 36 -6.47 2.95 2.70
CA ALA A 36 -5.52 2.39 1.76
C ALA A 36 -4.27 3.28 1.63
N ARG A 37 -4.45 4.61 1.57
CA ARG A 37 -3.34 5.56 1.52
C ARG A 37 -2.47 5.50 2.78
N GLN A 38 -3.05 5.33 3.97
CA GLN A 38 -2.27 5.18 5.20
C GLN A 38 -1.40 3.91 5.16
N ALA A 39 -1.97 2.76 4.81
CA ALA A 39 -1.23 1.51 4.68
C ALA A 39 -0.11 1.59 3.64
N VAL A 40 -0.42 2.14 2.47
CA VAL A 40 0.54 2.32 1.37
C VAL A 40 1.64 3.30 1.74
N THR A 41 1.33 4.38 2.48
CA THR A 41 2.35 5.33 2.95
C THR A 41 3.34 4.65 3.90
N VAL A 42 2.85 3.84 4.84
CA VAL A 42 3.72 3.08 5.76
C VAL A 42 4.59 2.11 4.98
N ALA A 43 4.00 1.32 4.08
CA ALA A 43 4.72 0.37 3.24
C ALA A 43 5.78 1.03 2.34
N ALA A 44 5.45 2.16 1.70
CA ALA A 44 6.37 2.90 0.84
C ALA A 44 7.55 3.46 1.63
N ARG A 45 7.31 4.02 2.83
CA ARG A 45 8.39 4.52 3.70
C ARG A 45 9.30 3.40 4.23
N LEU A 46 8.75 2.21 4.50
CA LEU A 46 9.57 1.05 4.86
C LEU A 46 10.43 0.54 3.71
N ARG A 47 9.90 0.59 2.48
CA ARG A 47 10.57 0.12 1.25
C ARG A 47 11.64 1.10 0.77
N TYR A 48 11.39 2.39 0.90
CA TYR A 48 12.25 3.49 0.45
C TYR A 48 12.59 4.40 1.64
N PRO A 49 13.41 3.92 2.59
CA PRO A 49 13.66 4.64 3.84
C PRO A 49 14.44 5.95 3.65
N THR A 50 15.19 6.09 2.55
CA THR A 50 16.02 7.28 2.31
C THR A 50 15.52 8.13 1.14
N ALA A 51 15.92 9.41 1.14
CA ALA A 51 15.68 10.31 0.02
C ALA A 51 16.34 9.83 -1.29
N MET A 52 17.45 9.07 -1.18
CA MET A 52 18.10 8.46 -2.34
C MET A 52 17.22 7.36 -2.93
N ASP A 53 16.64 6.50 -2.10
CA ASP A 53 15.74 5.43 -2.56
C ASP A 53 14.52 6.01 -3.28
N ALA A 54 13.94 7.08 -2.71
CA ALA A 54 12.83 7.81 -3.33
C ALA A 54 13.23 8.44 -4.69
N ALA A 55 14.46 8.94 -4.82
CA ALA A 55 14.94 9.50 -6.08
C ALA A 55 15.18 8.42 -7.14
N LEU A 56 15.74 7.28 -6.73
CA LEU A 56 15.97 6.14 -7.61
C LEU A 56 14.67 5.57 -8.16
N VAL A 57 13.63 5.41 -7.34
CA VAL A 57 12.32 4.96 -7.86
C VAL A 57 11.68 6.01 -8.78
N GLY A 58 11.91 7.30 -8.54
CA GLY A 58 11.47 8.36 -9.46
C GLY A 58 12.09 8.27 -10.86
N VAL A 59 13.29 7.69 -11.00
CA VAL A 59 13.99 7.53 -12.28
C VAL A 59 13.76 6.15 -12.89
N ALA A 60 13.82 5.09 -12.09
CA ALA A 60 13.70 3.70 -12.56
C ALA A 60 12.24 3.23 -12.72
N GLY A 61 11.31 3.87 -12.01
CA GLY A 61 9.94 3.41 -11.86
C GLY A 61 9.79 2.23 -10.88
N PRO A 62 8.58 1.99 -10.33
CA PRO A 62 8.32 0.93 -9.35
C PRO A 62 7.96 -0.44 -9.95
N GLY A 63 7.97 -0.59 -11.28
CA GLY A 63 7.75 -1.88 -11.97
C GLY A 63 6.31 -2.18 -12.39
N GLY A 64 5.31 -1.53 -11.79
CA GLY A 64 3.92 -1.55 -12.24
C GLY A 64 3.05 -2.69 -11.68
N SER A 65 1.79 -2.74 -12.13
CA SER A 65 0.73 -3.59 -11.55
C SER A 65 0.47 -4.92 -12.26
N ALA A 66 1.20 -5.27 -13.32
CA ALA A 66 0.82 -6.39 -14.20
C ALA A 66 0.67 -7.74 -13.48
N ARG A 67 1.56 -8.09 -12.55
CA ARG A 67 1.45 -9.34 -11.77
C ARG A 67 0.34 -9.26 -10.72
N LEU A 68 0.16 -8.09 -10.10
CA LEU A 68 -0.96 -7.85 -9.18
C LEU A 68 -2.31 -8.04 -9.89
N ASP A 69 -2.48 -7.47 -11.09
CA ASP A 69 -3.70 -7.57 -11.90
C ASP A 69 -4.00 -9.04 -12.27
N ARG A 70 -2.97 -9.86 -12.54
CA ARG A 70 -3.14 -11.30 -12.75
C ARG A 70 -3.57 -12.04 -11.49
N VAL A 71 -3.00 -11.69 -10.33
CA VAL A 71 -3.32 -12.34 -9.05
C VAL A 71 -4.74 -12.01 -8.59
N THR A 72 -5.23 -10.79 -8.85
CA THR A 72 -6.59 -10.36 -8.50
C THR A 72 -7.62 -10.69 -9.60
N GLY A 73 -7.20 -11.20 -10.76
CA GLY A 73 -8.07 -11.47 -11.90
C GLY A 73 -8.58 -10.21 -12.62
N ALA A 74 -7.99 -9.04 -12.35
CA ALA A 74 -8.34 -7.77 -12.98
C ALA A 74 -7.88 -7.66 -14.45
N ASP A 75 -7.03 -8.57 -14.91
CA ASP A 75 -6.48 -8.65 -16.28
C ASP A 75 -7.54 -9.00 -17.35
N ILE A 76 -8.76 -9.41 -16.96
CA ILE A 76 -9.75 -10.01 -17.88
C ILE A 76 -10.65 -8.96 -18.59
N GLY A 77 -10.52 -7.64 -18.33
CA GLY A 77 -11.52 -6.65 -18.75
C GLY A 77 -11.07 -5.41 -19.54
N THR A 78 -9.78 -5.22 -19.84
CA THR A 78 -9.25 -3.94 -20.35
C THR A 78 -9.04 -3.86 -21.87
N ALA A 79 -9.43 -4.88 -22.64
CA ALA A 79 -9.14 -4.94 -24.07
C ALA A 79 -10.08 -4.15 -25.01
N ASP A 80 -11.21 -3.59 -24.54
CA ASP A 80 -12.31 -3.15 -25.44
C ASP A 80 -12.67 -1.63 -25.42
N ASP A 81 -11.84 -0.72 -24.89
CA ASP A 81 -12.11 0.75 -25.02
C ASP A 81 -10.96 1.50 -25.74
N PRO A 82 -11.08 1.76 -27.07
CA PRO A 82 -9.99 2.27 -27.90
C PRO A 82 -9.73 3.78 -27.80
N GLY A 83 -10.45 4.54 -26.97
CA GLY A 83 -10.23 5.98 -26.80
C GLY A 83 -9.69 6.32 -25.41
N THR A 84 -8.44 6.77 -25.30
CA THR A 84 -7.70 7.17 -24.06
C THR A 84 -6.99 6.06 -23.26
N ALA A 85 -6.64 4.94 -23.90
CA ALA A 85 -5.97 3.80 -23.26
C ALA A 85 -4.62 4.17 -22.57
N ASP A 86 -3.92 5.20 -23.04
CA ASP A 86 -2.55 5.52 -22.60
C ASP A 86 -2.52 6.21 -21.22
N GLU A 87 -3.34 7.23 -20.99
CA GLU A 87 -3.44 7.91 -19.67
C GLU A 87 -4.11 7.03 -18.61
N ARG A 88 -5.09 6.19 -19.02
CA ARG A 88 -5.75 5.22 -18.12
C ARG A 88 -4.84 4.09 -17.67
N HIS A 89 -3.75 3.82 -18.38
CA HIS A 89 -2.72 2.85 -18.00
C HIS A 89 -1.44 3.51 -17.44
N ALA A 90 -1.20 4.80 -17.66
CA ALA A 90 0.01 5.48 -17.18
C ALA A 90 0.19 5.41 -15.65
N TRP A 91 -0.88 5.51 -14.87
CA TRP A 91 -0.77 5.36 -13.41
C TRP A 91 -0.44 3.91 -12.98
N ARG A 92 -0.75 2.90 -13.81
CA ARG A 92 -0.48 1.49 -13.51
C ARG A 92 1.01 1.16 -13.51
N THR A 93 1.84 1.92 -14.22
CA THR A 93 3.31 1.77 -14.21
C THR A 93 3.94 2.33 -12.94
N TRP A 94 3.23 3.22 -12.23
CA TRP A 94 3.62 3.79 -10.94
C TRP A 94 3.15 2.96 -9.73
N VAL A 95 2.51 1.81 -9.96
CA VAL A 95 2.19 0.87 -8.88
C VAL A 95 3.45 0.10 -8.49
N ASP A 96 3.74 0.02 -7.19
CA ASP A 96 4.80 -0.85 -6.67
C ASP A 96 4.19 -2.12 -6.07
N GLU A 97 4.59 -3.27 -6.60
CA GLU A 97 4.09 -4.58 -6.15
C GLU A 97 4.46 -4.88 -4.69
N VAL A 98 5.67 -4.54 -4.28
CA VAL A 98 6.15 -4.79 -2.91
C VAL A 98 5.35 -3.92 -1.95
N VAL A 99 5.18 -2.64 -2.27
CA VAL A 99 4.37 -1.70 -1.47
C VAL A 99 2.91 -2.16 -1.42
N ALA A 100 2.32 -2.61 -2.53
CA ALA A 100 0.95 -3.13 -2.56
C ALA A 100 0.79 -4.37 -1.67
N SER A 101 1.74 -5.31 -1.78
CA SER A 101 1.77 -6.53 -0.97
C SER A 101 1.95 -6.23 0.52
N TRP A 102 2.87 -5.34 0.87
CA TRP A 102 3.07 -4.92 2.26
C TRP A 102 1.85 -4.18 2.80
N ALA A 103 1.25 -3.25 2.04
CA ALA A 103 0.03 -2.57 2.43
C ALA A 103 -1.13 -3.55 2.67
N ALA A 104 -1.27 -4.58 1.83
CA ALA A 104 -2.24 -5.66 2.02
C ALA A 104 -2.02 -6.41 3.35
N CYS A 105 -0.76 -6.74 3.69
CA CYS A 105 -0.42 -7.33 4.97
C CYS A 105 -0.77 -6.40 6.16
N LEU A 106 -0.47 -5.11 6.05
CA LEU A 106 -0.75 -4.12 7.11
C LEU A 106 -2.25 -3.88 7.31
N LEU A 107 -3.05 -3.92 6.23
CA LEU A 107 -4.51 -3.83 6.33
C LEU A 107 -5.14 -5.09 6.93
N GLY A 108 -4.52 -6.25 6.70
CA GLY A 108 -5.01 -7.55 7.19
C GLY A 108 -4.56 -7.92 8.61
N ASP A 109 -3.47 -7.34 9.12
CA ASP A 109 -2.92 -7.63 10.44
C ASP A 109 -2.61 -6.33 11.24
N PRO A 110 -3.48 -5.95 12.20
CA PRO A 110 -3.28 -4.78 13.04
C PRO A 110 -1.99 -4.81 13.89
N ARG A 111 -1.52 -5.99 14.29
CA ARG A 111 -0.28 -6.12 15.07
C ARG A 111 0.93 -5.83 14.19
N LEU A 112 0.90 -6.31 12.96
CA LEU A 112 1.92 -6.01 11.96
C LEU A 112 1.92 -4.51 11.60
N ALA A 113 0.74 -3.90 11.47
CA ALA A 113 0.60 -2.46 11.28
C ALA A 113 1.23 -1.65 12.42
N ALA A 114 0.96 -2.02 13.67
CA ALA A 114 1.55 -1.36 14.83
C ALA A 114 3.08 -1.45 14.85
N ARG A 115 3.63 -2.64 14.54
CA ARG A 115 5.09 -2.83 14.43
C ARG A 115 5.70 -1.98 13.32
N ALA A 116 5.06 -1.93 12.17
CA ALA A 116 5.52 -1.12 11.03
C ALA A 116 5.57 0.37 11.35
N VAL A 117 4.51 0.92 11.97
CA VAL A 117 4.48 2.33 12.37
C VAL A 117 5.52 2.62 13.45
N ALA A 118 5.71 1.71 14.42
CA ALA A 118 6.75 1.85 15.44
C ALA A 118 8.16 1.86 14.84
N ALA A 119 8.43 1.01 13.83
CA ALA A 119 9.70 1.02 13.12
C ALA A 119 9.97 2.36 12.42
N LEU A 120 8.96 2.94 11.76
CA LEU A 120 9.08 4.26 11.14
C LEU A 120 9.38 5.38 12.15
N ALA A 121 8.77 5.30 13.34
CA ALA A 121 9.01 6.28 14.41
C ALA A 121 10.44 6.17 14.99
N ALA A 122 11.06 5.00 14.91
CA ALA A 122 12.45 4.81 15.33
C ALA A 122 13.45 5.33 14.29
N ASP A 123 13.12 5.24 13.00
CA ASP A 123 14.03 5.57 11.88
C ASP A 123 14.14 7.09 11.57
N GLY A 124 13.28 7.95 12.13
CA GLY A 124 13.40 9.42 11.95
C GLY A 124 12.12 10.23 12.22
N PRO A 125 12.10 11.53 11.83
CA PRO A 125 10.93 12.38 12.00
C PRO A 125 9.79 11.96 11.04
N GLY A 126 8.79 11.27 11.59
CA GLY A 126 7.64 10.70 10.89
C GLY A 126 7.16 9.46 11.65
N GLY A 127 5.98 8.90 11.37
CA GLY A 127 5.57 7.67 12.07
C GLY A 127 4.86 7.90 13.40
N ALA A 128 4.46 9.14 13.72
CA ALA A 128 3.65 9.38 14.90
C ALA A 128 2.36 8.54 14.81
N PRO A 129 1.97 7.76 15.83
CA PRO A 129 0.79 6.87 15.75
C PRO A 129 -0.50 7.60 15.31
N GLY A 130 -0.64 8.88 15.66
CA GLY A 130 -1.76 9.72 15.24
C GLY A 130 -1.85 9.98 13.72
N GLU A 131 -0.72 9.94 13.00
CA GLU A 131 -0.67 10.07 11.52
C GLU A 131 -1.37 8.88 10.84
N PHE A 132 -1.34 7.71 11.49
CA PHE A 132 -1.84 6.43 10.97
C PHE A 132 -3.02 5.89 11.78
N ARG A 133 -3.78 6.76 12.46
CA ARG A 133 -4.89 6.35 13.34
C ARG A 133 -5.89 5.40 12.67
N ARG A 134 -6.30 5.63 11.42
CA ARG A 134 -7.30 4.77 10.74
C ARG A 134 -6.73 3.43 10.29
N LEU A 135 -5.41 3.31 10.21
CA LEU A 135 -4.74 2.02 10.00
C LEU A 135 -4.63 1.24 11.32
N LEU A 136 -4.23 1.92 12.42
CA LEU A 136 -3.97 1.28 13.71
C LEU A 136 -5.25 1.01 14.52
N GLU A 137 -6.18 1.95 14.50
CA GLU A 137 -7.41 1.97 15.30
C GLU A 137 -8.60 2.44 14.42
N PRO A 138 -9.00 1.63 13.42
CA PRO A 138 -10.15 1.95 12.57
C PRO A 138 -11.43 1.99 13.40
N ASP A 139 -12.20 3.07 13.25
CA ASP A 139 -13.49 3.19 13.91
C ASP A 139 -14.57 2.33 13.23
N GLU A 140 -15.79 2.34 13.77
CA GLU A 140 -16.90 1.55 13.23
C GLU A 140 -17.31 2.01 11.82
N ALA A 141 -17.13 3.29 11.48
CA ALA A 141 -17.40 3.78 10.13
C ALA A 141 -16.32 3.31 9.15
N ASP A 142 -15.06 3.32 9.56
CA ASP A 142 -13.94 2.78 8.78
C ASP A 142 -14.18 1.28 8.47
N ARG A 143 -14.51 0.47 9.48
CA ARG A 143 -14.79 -0.98 9.33
C ARG A 143 -16.00 -1.27 8.43
N ARG A 144 -17.05 -0.44 8.50
CA ARG A 144 -18.20 -0.56 7.58
C ARG A 144 -17.91 -0.04 6.17
N ALA A 145 -16.99 0.89 6.01
CA ALA A 145 -16.64 1.44 4.71
C ALA A 145 -15.74 0.51 3.89
N ALA A 146 -14.66 0.00 4.48
CA ALA A 146 -13.66 -0.76 3.76
C ALA A 146 -13.98 -2.27 3.75
N ALA A 147 -14.27 -2.82 2.56
CA ALA A 147 -14.39 -4.26 2.38
C ALA A 147 -13.11 -5.00 2.82
N LEU A 148 -11.97 -4.35 2.61
CA LEU A 148 -10.63 -4.80 3.01
C LEU A 148 -10.49 -5.08 4.51
N LEU A 149 -11.17 -4.31 5.38
CA LEU A 149 -11.14 -4.55 6.83
C LEU A 149 -12.11 -5.63 7.29
N ARG A 150 -13.17 -5.88 6.54
CA ARG A 150 -14.17 -6.90 6.89
C ARG A 150 -13.72 -8.28 6.45
N HIS A 151 -13.01 -8.34 5.34
CA HIS A 151 -12.56 -9.58 4.70
C HIS A 151 -11.06 -9.49 4.41
N PRO A 152 -10.21 -9.52 5.45
CA PRO A 152 -8.77 -9.49 5.28
C PRO A 152 -8.24 -10.72 4.50
N ASP A 153 -9.02 -11.80 4.42
CA ASP A 153 -8.75 -12.97 3.59
C ASP A 153 -8.73 -12.65 2.08
N LEU A 154 -9.47 -11.63 1.63
CA LEU A 154 -9.41 -11.17 0.23
C LEU A 154 -8.03 -10.60 -0.14
N LEU A 155 -7.30 -10.09 0.85
CA LEU A 155 -5.95 -9.56 0.66
C LEU A 155 -4.88 -10.65 0.66
N ALA A 156 -5.19 -11.86 1.12
CA ALA A 156 -4.20 -12.91 1.32
C ALA A 156 -3.37 -13.25 0.06
N PRO A 157 -3.94 -13.36 -1.16
CA PRO A 157 -3.15 -13.63 -2.36
C PRO A 157 -2.12 -12.54 -2.68
N VAL A 158 -2.46 -11.27 -2.40
CA VAL A 158 -1.59 -10.11 -2.64
C VAL A 158 -0.55 -9.98 -1.52
N GLY A 159 -0.97 -10.14 -0.26
CA GLY A 159 -0.08 -10.08 0.90
C GLY A 159 0.99 -11.17 0.87
N ALA A 160 0.65 -12.38 0.42
CA ALA A 160 1.60 -13.49 0.35
C ALA A 160 2.78 -13.26 -0.61
N LEU A 161 2.67 -12.34 -1.59
CA LEU A 161 3.71 -12.13 -2.61
C LEU A 161 5.05 -11.66 -2.01
N HIS A 162 5.01 -10.77 -1.02
CA HIS A 162 6.20 -10.15 -0.40
C HIS A 162 6.14 -10.11 1.14
N HIS A 163 5.27 -10.91 1.77
CA HIS A 163 5.14 -10.98 3.23
C HIS A 163 6.47 -11.26 3.94
N ALA A 164 7.27 -12.20 3.42
CA ALA A 164 8.57 -12.53 4.01
C ALA A 164 9.51 -11.31 4.09
N GLY A 165 9.60 -10.53 3.00
CA GLY A 165 10.42 -9.31 2.98
C GLY A 165 9.94 -8.23 3.95
N LEU A 166 8.64 -8.15 4.23
CA LEU A 166 8.11 -7.26 5.27
C LEU A 166 8.51 -7.72 6.67
N VAL A 167 8.39 -9.02 6.94
CA VAL A 167 8.79 -9.60 8.24
C VAL A 167 10.27 -9.38 8.48
N ASP A 168 11.12 -9.63 7.48
CA ASP A 168 12.56 -9.42 7.56
C ASP A 168 12.90 -7.94 7.80
N ARG A 169 12.23 -7.01 7.09
CA ARG A 169 12.41 -5.55 7.29
C ARG A 169 12.02 -5.08 8.70
N LEU A 170 11.08 -5.78 9.34
CA LEU A 170 10.58 -5.48 10.69
C LEU A 170 11.21 -6.37 11.77
N ALA A 171 12.18 -7.21 11.42
CA ALA A 171 12.97 -7.93 12.39
C ALA A 171 13.83 -6.90 13.15
N PRO A 172 14.03 -7.05 14.47
CA PRO A 172 14.98 -6.22 15.20
C PRO A 172 16.37 -6.37 14.54
N ASP A 173 17.11 -5.28 14.37
CA ASP A 173 18.51 -5.38 13.92
C ASP A 173 19.29 -6.31 14.87
N HIS A 174 19.58 -7.53 14.43
CA HIS A 174 20.42 -8.48 15.15
C HIS A 174 21.92 -8.16 14.97
N THR A 175 22.24 -7.04 14.32
CA THR A 175 23.58 -6.67 13.85
C THR A 175 24.38 -5.79 14.81
N LEU A 176 23.88 -5.52 16.03
CA LEU A 176 24.60 -4.75 17.07
C LEU A 176 24.78 -5.52 18.38
N THR A 177 25.03 -6.82 18.29
CA THR A 177 25.58 -7.63 19.41
C THR A 177 26.78 -8.43 18.91
N ALA A 178 27.93 -7.76 18.75
CA ALA A 178 29.24 -8.39 18.61
C ALA A 178 30.32 -7.46 19.20
#